data_AF-A0A8T0E6K1-F1
#
_entry.id   AF-A0A8T0E6K1-F1
#
_cell.length_a   1.000
_cell.length_b   1.000
_cell.length_c   1.000
_cell.angle_alpha   90.00
_cell.angle_beta   90.00
_cell.angle_gamma   90.00
#
_symmetry.space_group_name_H-M   'P 1'
#
loop_
_entity.id
_entity.type
_entity.pdbx_description
1 polymer ?
#
loop_
_entity_poly.entity_id
_entity_poly.type
_entity_poly.pdbx_seq_one_letter_code
_entity_poly.pdbx_strand_id
1 'polypeptide(L)'
;MSTDEKIKKPFMKFDPVPQPHFIPGYTGFCPDLPRTVGASFGRVTNEILKTQPRMAGRLQPISTEMAHPASVAEKSNRNLESEKSLINSRFPKDGRRILNDYIPVGYGGHVPHNTEPVGVSFTKGCVSSVAQFVRDQAEVRSDDQ
;
A
#
# COMPACT_ATOMS: atom_id res chain seq x y z
N MET A 1 28.93 31.64 32.95
CA MET A 1 28.08 30.47 33.26
C MET A 1 26.65 30.96 33.08
N SER A 2 25.81 30.51 32.14
CA SER A 2 25.58 29.18 31.59
C SER A 2 24.99 29.32 30.17
N THR A 3 25.13 28.26 29.40
CA THR A 3 25.11 28.13 27.94
C THR A 3 23.74 28.23 27.28
N ASP A 4 23.72 28.98 26.17
CA ASP A 4 23.28 28.54 24.82
C ASP A 4 22.50 27.21 24.80
N GLU A 5 21.20 27.25 25.16
CA GLU A 5 20.26 26.17 24.85
C GLU A 5 20.01 26.17 23.35
N LYS A 6 20.95 25.54 22.63
CA LYS A 6 20.81 25.13 21.24
C LYS A 6 19.42 24.54 21.04
N ILE A 7 18.62 25.23 20.26
CA ILE A 7 17.34 24.76 19.73
C ILE A 7 17.64 23.51 18.89
N LYS A 8 17.68 22.34 19.54
CA LYS A 8 17.72 21.02 18.89
C LYS A 8 16.34 20.68 18.37
N LYS A 9 15.78 21.54 17.51
CA LYS A 9 14.68 21.14 16.64
C LYS A 9 15.33 20.47 15.43
N PRO A 10 15.09 19.17 15.19
CA PRO A 10 15.45 18.56 13.91
C PRO A 10 14.89 19.46 12.82
N PHE A 11 15.73 19.81 11.84
CA PHE A 11 15.40 20.65 10.70
C PHE A 11 14.20 20.13 9.89
N MET A 12 13.76 18.90 10.12
CA MET A 12 12.54 18.31 9.57
C MET A 12 11.83 17.46 10.63
N LYS A 13 11.14 18.07 11.59
CA LYS A 13 9.99 17.37 12.18
C LYS A 13 8.85 17.53 11.17
N PHE A 14 8.42 16.42 10.56
CA PHE A 14 7.12 16.37 9.93
C PHE A 14 6.12 16.63 11.05
N ASP A 15 5.66 17.87 11.20
CA ASP A 15 4.62 18.18 12.18
C ASP A 15 3.44 17.27 11.83
N PRO A 16 3.06 16.32 12.70
CA PRO A 16 1.97 15.40 12.44
C PRO A 16 0.64 16.14 12.68
N VAL A 17 0.53 17.38 12.18
CA VAL A 17 -0.78 17.98 12.00
C VAL A 17 -1.49 17.02 11.05
N PRO A 18 -2.59 16.37 11.46
CA PRO A 18 -3.39 15.62 10.53
C PRO A 18 -3.86 16.66 9.51
N GLN A 19 -3.24 16.62 8.34
CA GLN A 19 -3.59 17.44 7.19
C GLN A 19 -4.41 16.54 6.28
N PRO A 20 -5.69 16.26 6.61
CA PRO A 20 -6.53 15.34 5.86
C PRO A 20 -6.64 15.74 4.39
N HIS A 21 -6.44 17.01 4.06
CA HIS A 21 -6.57 17.55 2.72
C HIS A 21 -5.24 17.91 2.04
N PHE A 22 -4.09 17.49 2.58
CA PHE A 22 -2.80 17.71 1.94
C PHE A 22 -2.58 16.68 0.83
N ILE A 23 -2.52 17.14 -0.43
CA ILE A 23 -2.23 16.29 -1.59
C ILE A 23 -0.72 16.43 -1.92
N PRO A 24 0.11 15.40 -1.69
CA PRO A 24 1.52 15.44 -2.04
C PRO A 24 1.69 15.65 -3.55
N GLY A 25 2.58 16.57 -3.95
CA GLY A 25 2.88 16.82 -5.37
C GLY A 25 1.85 17.65 -6.13
N TYR A 26 0.79 18.16 -5.48
CA TYR A 26 -0.14 19.09 -6.11
C TYR A 26 0.53 20.44 -6.36
N THR A 27 0.78 20.77 -7.63
CA THR A 27 1.34 22.05 -8.10
C THR A 27 0.29 22.98 -8.70
N GLY A 28 -0.99 22.62 -8.60
CA GLY A 28 -2.11 23.39 -9.14
C GLY A 28 -2.47 24.62 -8.29
N PHE A 29 -3.50 25.33 -8.74
CA PHE A 29 -3.97 26.56 -8.08
C PHE A 29 -4.68 26.27 -6.76
N CYS A 30 -4.18 26.82 -5.66
CA CYS A 30 -4.86 26.84 -4.38
C CYS A 30 -5.40 28.26 -4.11
N PRO A 31 -6.73 28.44 -3.98
CA PRO A 31 -7.30 29.76 -3.70
C PRO A 31 -6.77 30.27 -2.36
N ASP A 32 -6.54 31.58 -2.23
CA ASP A 32 -6.10 32.25 -0.98
C ASP A 32 -4.71 31.89 -0.45
N LEU A 33 -4.04 30.88 -1.01
CA LEU A 33 -2.64 30.57 -0.75
C LEU A 33 -1.71 31.79 -0.94
N PRO A 34 -1.85 32.63 -1.99
CA PRO A 34 -1.00 33.81 -2.16
C PRO A 34 -1.21 34.90 -1.09
N ARG A 35 -2.35 34.86 -0.38
CA ARG A 35 -2.71 35.87 0.64
C ARG A 35 -2.21 35.49 2.03
N THR A 36 -1.71 34.27 2.20
CA THR A 36 -1.19 33.75 3.46
C THR A 36 0.34 33.64 3.42
N VAL A 37 1.02 34.13 4.45
CA VAL A 37 2.49 34.07 4.55
C VAL A 37 2.86 33.48 5.92
N GLY A 38 3.94 32.71 5.99
CA GLY A 38 4.48 32.18 7.25
C GLY A 38 3.87 30.86 7.74
N ALA A 39 3.08 30.18 6.92
CA ALA A 39 2.58 28.83 7.20
C ALA A 39 2.98 27.85 6.08
N SER A 40 3.11 26.57 6.42
CA SER A 40 3.41 25.54 5.43
C SER A 40 2.23 25.35 4.47
N PHE A 41 2.54 25.01 3.22
CA PHE A 41 1.54 24.80 2.18
C PHE A 41 0.40 23.89 2.63
N GLY A 42 0.71 22.75 3.24
CA GLY A 42 -0.30 21.79 3.69
C GLY A 42 -1.15 22.25 4.89
N ARG A 43 -0.63 23.16 5.73
CA ARG A 43 -1.44 23.82 6.77
C ARG A 43 -2.40 24.82 6.17
N VAL A 44 -1.89 25.65 5.26
CA VAL A 44 -2.69 26.68 4.56
C VAL A 44 -3.81 26.03 3.75
N THR A 45 -3.50 25.03 2.94
CA THR A 45 -4.49 24.34 2.09
C THR A 45 -5.56 23.65 2.93
N ASN A 46 -5.20 23.05 4.07
CA ASN A 46 -6.16 22.44 4.99
C ASN A 46 -7.13 23.49 5.59
N GLU A 47 -6.64 24.65 6.01
CA GLU A 47 -7.49 25.73 6.52
C GLU A 47 -8.41 26.32 5.42
N ILE A 48 -7.88 26.54 4.22
CA ILE A 48 -8.67 26.99 3.06
C ILE A 48 -9.81 26.01 2.78
N LEU A 49 -9.52 24.71 2.74
CA LEU A 49 -10.53 23.70 2.46
C LEU A 49 -11.57 23.57 3.59
N LYS A 50 -11.18 23.75 4.86
CA LYS A 50 -12.15 23.86 5.97
C LYS A 50 -13.12 25.02 5.79
N THR A 51 -12.65 26.16 5.28
CA THR A 51 -13.51 27.35 5.06
C THR A 51 -14.37 27.26 3.79
N GLN A 52 -14.05 26.34 2.88
CA GLN A 52 -14.68 26.19 1.56
C GLN A 52 -15.34 24.81 1.41
N PRO A 53 -16.54 24.58 2.00
CA PRO A 53 -17.19 23.28 2.05
C PRO A 53 -17.49 22.68 0.67
N ARG A 54 -17.72 23.53 -0.35
CA ARG A 54 -17.92 23.07 -1.74
C ARG A 54 -16.68 22.40 -2.35
N MET A 55 -15.49 22.82 -1.94
CA MET A 55 -14.22 22.27 -2.43
C MET A 55 -13.81 21.08 -1.57
N ALA A 56 -13.97 21.17 -0.25
CA ALA A 56 -13.73 20.05 0.67
C ALA A 56 -14.61 18.84 0.36
N GLY A 57 -15.89 19.01 0.02
CA GLY A 57 -16.76 17.89 -0.34
C GLY A 57 -16.32 17.11 -1.59
N ARG A 58 -15.48 17.71 -2.45
CA ARG A 58 -14.90 17.04 -3.63
C ARG A 58 -13.61 16.29 -3.31
N LEU A 59 -12.94 16.64 -2.22
CA LEU A 59 -11.67 16.06 -1.81
C LEU A 59 -11.92 15.09 -0.66
N GLN A 60 -11.64 13.82 -0.89
CA GLN A 60 -11.72 12.84 0.20
C GLN A 60 -10.57 13.11 1.18
N PRO A 61 -10.83 13.20 2.50
CA PRO A 61 -9.76 13.28 3.47
C PRO A 61 -8.89 12.03 3.34
N ILE A 62 -7.56 12.20 3.26
CA ILE A 62 -6.61 11.10 3.37
C ILE A 62 -6.88 10.44 4.72
N SER A 63 -7.50 9.26 4.67
CA SER A 63 -7.86 8.53 5.87
C SER A 63 -6.57 8.22 6.63
N THR A 64 -6.55 8.42 7.95
CA THR A 64 -5.38 8.06 8.79
C THR A 64 -5.01 6.57 8.63
N GLU A 65 -5.94 5.73 8.20
CA GLU A 65 -5.71 4.33 7.79
C GLU A 65 -4.76 4.18 6.58
N MET A 66 -4.70 5.16 5.67
CA MET A 66 -3.68 5.22 4.61
C MET A 66 -2.34 5.74 5.13
N ALA A 67 -2.33 6.41 6.29
CA ALA A 67 -1.13 6.96 6.90
C ALA A 67 -0.35 5.94 7.75
N HIS A 68 -0.96 4.81 8.15
CA HIS A 68 -0.22 3.75 8.83
C HIS A 68 0.14 2.62 7.85
N PRO A 69 1.34 2.64 7.25
CA PRO A 69 1.76 1.60 6.31
C PRO A 69 1.69 0.18 6.91
N ALA A 70 1.73 0.05 8.25
CA ALA A 70 1.67 -1.25 8.89
C ALA A 70 0.29 -1.92 8.83
N SER A 71 -0.84 -1.19 8.94
CA SER A 71 -2.17 -1.83 8.96
C SER A 71 -2.60 -2.32 7.57
N VAL A 72 -2.20 -1.59 6.52
CA VAL A 72 -2.36 -2.00 5.11
C VAL A 72 -1.42 -3.16 4.79
N ALA A 73 -0.16 -3.11 5.25
CA ALA A 73 0.78 -4.20 5.08
C ALA A 73 0.25 -5.49 5.74
N GLU A 74 -0.25 -5.44 6.98
CA GLU A 74 -0.82 -6.59 7.70
C GLU A 74 -2.00 -7.24 6.98
N LYS A 75 -2.96 -6.45 6.46
CA LYS A 75 -4.07 -6.99 5.64
C LYS A 75 -3.55 -7.67 4.38
N SER A 76 -2.56 -7.07 3.71
CA SER A 76 -1.94 -7.64 2.52
C SER A 76 -1.08 -8.88 2.80
N ASN A 77 -0.57 -9.03 4.03
CA ASN A 77 0.25 -10.16 4.47
C ASN A 77 -0.63 -11.36 4.88
N ARG A 78 -1.80 -11.13 5.47
CA ARG A 78 -2.75 -12.21 5.82
C ARG A 78 -3.20 -13.00 4.59
N ASN A 79 -3.40 -12.33 3.46
CA ASN A 79 -3.74 -13.00 2.20
C ASN A 79 -2.56 -13.88 1.73
N LEU A 80 -1.33 -13.36 1.80
CA LEU A 80 -0.14 -14.07 1.32
C LEU A 80 0.14 -15.39 2.05
N GLU A 81 0.07 -15.41 3.39
CA GLU A 81 0.30 -16.66 4.15
C GLU A 81 -0.79 -17.72 3.88
N SER A 82 -2.04 -17.29 3.73
CA SER A 82 -3.12 -18.21 3.35
C SER A 82 -2.93 -18.82 1.96
N GLU A 83 -2.41 -18.03 1.01
CA GLU A 83 -2.09 -18.50 -0.34
C GLU A 83 -0.92 -19.50 -0.34
N LYS A 84 0.15 -19.22 0.41
CA LYS A 84 1.26 -20.18 0.57
C LYS A 84 0.78 -21.50 1.18
N SER A 85 -0.10 -21.44 2.18
CA SER A 85 -0.69 -22.63 2.81
C SER A 85 -1.50 -23.46 1.80
N LEU A 86 -2.31 -22.79 0.96
CA LEU A 86 -3.07 -23.44 -0.11
C LEU A 86 -2.17 -24.12 -1.15
N ILE A 87 -1.07 -23.47 -1.55
CA ILE A 87 -0.11 -24.08 -2.50
C ILE A 87 0.54 -25.31 -1.87
N ASN A 88 0.93 -25.22 -0.60
CA ASN A 88 1.55 -26.31 0.13
C ASN A 88 0.59 -27.48 0.43
N SER A 89 -0.73 -27.26 0.52
CA SER A 89 -1.71 -28.32 0.78
C SER A 89 -2.01 -29.20 -0.43
N ARG A 90 -1.66 -28.75 -1.65
CA ARG A 90 -1.86 -29.51 -2.91
C ARG A 90 -1.06 -30.81 -2.99
N PHE A 91 0.01 -30.97 -2.21
CA PHE A 91 1.00 -32.01 -2.46
C PHE A 91 0.64 -33.37 -1.83
N PRO A 92 0.69 -34.47 -2.62
CA PRO A 92 0.74 -35.81 -2.05
C PRO A 92 2.03 -35.99 -1.25
N LYS A 93 1.99 -36.85 -0.22
CA LYS A 93 3.12 -37.12 0.70
C LYS A 93 4.39 -37.63 0.00
N ASP A 94 4.31 -38.00 -1.28
CA ASP A 94 5.37 -38.56 -2.13
C ASP A 94 6.41 -37.55 -2.66
N GLY A 95 6.38 -36.30 -2.20
CA GLY A 95 7.54 -35.39 -2.31
C GLY A 95 7.76 -34.70 -3.67
N ARG A 96 6.93 -34.94 -4.69
CA ARG A 96 7.01 -34.21 -5.98
C ARG A 96 6.41 -32.80 -5.84
N ARG A 97 7.23 -31.85 -5.41
CA ARG A 97 6.84 -30.44 -5.33
C ARG A 97 7.24 -29.67 -6.60
N ILE A 98 6.33 -29.62 -7.58
CA ILE A 98 6.58 -28.97 -8.89
C ILE A 98 6.25 -27.46 -8.85
N LEU A 99 5.27 -27.05 -8.06
CA LEU A 99 4.79 -25.66 -7.95
C LEU A 99 4.72 -25.26 -6.47
N ASN A 100 5.85 -24.80 -5.93
CA ASN A 100 6.02 -24.53 -4.50
C ASN A 100 5.61 -23.08 -4.20
N ASP A 101 5.52 -22.75 -2.91
CA ASP A 101 5.31 -21.39 -2.43
C ASP A 101 6.52 -20.45 -2.65
N TYR A 102 7.65 -21.00 -3.09
CA TYR A 102 8.88 -20.26 -3.36
C TYR A 102 9.23 -20.28 -4.84
N ILE A 103 9.25 -19.09 -5.45
CA ILE A 103 9.73 -18.85 -6.81
C ILE A 103 10.96 -17.94 -6.71
N PRO A 104 12.15 -18.37 -7.20
CA PRO A 104 13.38 -17.59 -7.11
C PRO A 104 13.25 -16.24 -7.83
N VAL A 105 13.89 -15.22 -7.26
CA VAL A 105 14.03 -13.92 -7.94
C VAL A 105 14.90 -14.12 -9.18
N GLY A 106 14.43 -13.67 -10.35
CA GLY A 106 15.09 -13.90 -11.64
C GLY A 106 14.65 -15.17 -12.37
N TYR A 107 13.68 -15.92 -11.84
CA TYR A 107 13.01 -16.97 -12.59
C TYR A 107 12.33 -16.38 -13.84
N GLY A 108 12.83 -16.74 -15.02
CA GLY A 108 12.29 -16.33 -16.32
C GLY A 108 11.43 -17.39 -17.01
N GLY A 109 11.09 -18.47 -16.30
CA GLY A 109 10.23 -19.52 -16.82
C GLY A 109 8.74 -19.15 -16.74
N HIS A 110 7.89 -20.04 -17.24
CA HIS A 110 6.45 -19.83 -17.17
C HIS A 110 5.93 -19.99 -15.72
N VAL A 111 5.07 -19.06 -15.30
CA VAL A 111 4.30 -19.12 -14.05
C VAL A 111 2.81 -19.17 -14.42
N PRO A 112 2.06 -20.21 -14.01
CA PRO A 112 0.64 -20.33 -14.32
C PRO A 112 -0.15 -19.13 -13.80
N HIS A 113 -1.07 -18.62 -14.63
CA HIS A 113 -1.94 -17.49 -14.28
C HIS A 113 -1.19 -16.21 -13.86
N ASN A 114 0.04 -16.03 -14.35
CA ASN A 114 0.82 -14.84 -14.09
C ASN A 114 0.24 -13.65 -14.86
N THR A 115 -0.58 -12.86 -14.18
CA THR A 115 -1.18 -11.63 -14.70
C THR A 115 -0.28 -10.42 -14.51
N GLU A 116 1.00 -10.61 -14.13
CA GLU A 116 1.98 -9.56 -13.82
C GLU A 116 1.36 -8.45 -12.94
N PRO A 117 1.06 -8.75 -11.67
CA PRO A 117 0.36 -7.79 -10.83
C PRO A 117 1.20 -6.53 -10.63
N VAL A 118 0.65 -5.40 -11.05
CA VAL A 118 1.30 -4.09 -10.93
C VAL A 118 1.24 -3.63 -9.48
N GLY A 119 2.34 -3.12 -8.95
CA GLY A 119 2.39 -2.55 -7.60
C GLY A 119 2.64 -3.56 -6.47
N VAL A 120 2.97 -4.81 -6.78
CA VAL A 120 3.44 -5.81 -5.79
C VAL A 120 4.81 -6.36 -6.18
N SER A 121 5.54 -6.93 -5.20
CA SER A 121 6.79 -7.63 -5.49
C SER A 121 6.56 -8.85 -6.38
N PHE A 122 7.48 -9.12 -7.29
CA PHE A 122 7.42 -10.29 -8.20
C PHE A 122 7.10 -11.60 -7.49
N THR A 123 7.77 -11.90 -6.36
CA THR A 123 7.56 -13.13 -5.59
C THR A 123 6.12 -13.24 -5.08
N LYS A 124 5.59 -12.14 -4.52
CA LYS A 124 4.18 -12.05 -4.07
C LYS A 124 3.20 -12.26 -5.22
N GLY A 125 3.47 -11.65 -6.38
CA GLY A 125 2.65 -11.83 -7.56
C GLY A 125 2.59 -13.29 -8.00
N CYS A 126 3.76 -13.95 -8.05
CA CYS A 126 3.83 -15.35 -8.43
C CYS A 126 3.08 -16.28 -7.45
N VAL A 127 3.19 -16.04 -6.14
CA VAL A 127 2.45 -16.82 -5.13
C VAL A 127 0.94 -16.67 -5.35
N SER A 128 0.45 -15.45 -5.56
CA SER A 128 -0.98 -15.22 -5.76
C SER A 128 -1.49 -15.85 -7.06
N SER A 129 -0.72 -15.75 -8.15
CA SER A 129 -1.02 -16.40 -9.43
C SER A 129 -1.10 -17.92 -9.31
N VAL A 130 -0.12 -18.56 -8.66
CA VAL A 130 -0.15 -20.01 -8.43
C VAL A 130 -1.34 -20.39 -7.54
N ALA A 131 -1.63 -19.61 -6.49
CA ALA A 131 -2.78 -19.87 -5.63
C ALA A 131 -4.10 -19.78 -6.39
N GLN A 132 -4.26 -18.80 -7.29
CA GLN A 132 -5.43 -18.68 -8.15
C GLN A 132 -5.56 -19.88 -9.08
N PHE A 133 -4.47 -20.27 -9.75
CA PHE A 133 -4.44 -21.47 -10.58
C PHE A 133 -4.87 -22.74 -9.82
N VAL A 134 -4.51 -22.86 -8.54
CA VAL A 134 -4.95 -23.98 -7.70
C VAL A 134 -6.45 -23.95 -7.44
N ARG A 135 -7.05 -22.77 -7.22
CA ARG A 135 -8.50 -22.62 -7.06
C ARG A 135 -9.23 -22.98 -8.34
N ASP A 136 -8.76 -22.49 -9.48
CA ASP A 136 -9.35 -22.77 -10.79
C ASP A 136 -9.33 -24.29 -11.07
N GLN A 137 -8.23 -24.98 -10.73
CA GLN A 137 -8.16 -26.45 -10.82
C GLN A 137 -9.10 -27.18 -9.86
N ALA A 138 -9.47 -26.59 -8.73
CA ALA A 138 -10.40 -27.20 -7.79
C ALA A 138 -11.84 -27.09 -8.29
N GLU A 139 -12.18 -25.96 -8.91
CA GLU A 139 -13.49 -25.71 -9.55
C GLU A 139 -13.73 -26.69 -10.71
N VAL A 140 -12.76 -26.82 -11.62
CA VAL A 140 -12.85 -27.79 -12.73
C VAL A 140 -13.03 -29.23 -12.21
N ARG A 141 -12.37 -29.60 -11.10
CA ARG A 141 -12.52 -30.94 -10.51
C ARG A 141 -13.90 -31.18 -9.89
N SER A 142 -14.56 -30.15 -9.37
CA SER A 142 -15.91 -30.28 -8.81
C SER A 142 -16.98 -30.41 -9.88
N ASP A 143 -16.75 -29.86 -11.08
CA ASP A 143 -17.72 -29.92 -12.19
C ASP A 143 -17.72 -31.28 -12.90
N ASP A 144 -16.61 -32.01 -12.85
CA ASP A 144 -16.45 -33.34 -13.46
C ASP A 144 -17.01 -34.50 -12.60
N GLN A 145 -17.57 -34.20 -11.41
CA GLN A 145 -17.92 -35.19 -10.38
C GLN A 145 -19.42 -35.22 -10.05
#